data_AF-A0A7M7HHL8-F1
#
_entry.id   AF-A0A7M7HHL8-F1
#
_cell.length_a   1.000
_cell.length_b   1.000
_cell.length_c   1.000
_cell.angle_alpha   90.00
_cell.angle_beta   90.00
_cell.angle_gamma   90.00
#
_symmetry.space_group_name_H-M   'P 1'
#
loop_
_entity.id
_entity.type
_entity.pdbx_description
1 polymer ?
#
loop_
_entity_poly.entity_id
_entity_poly.type
_entity_poly.pdbx_seq_one_letter_code
_entity_poly.pdbx_strand_id
1 'polypeptide(L)'
;MAAYKGIADDLLSKLAEDIETGEQMEALGRTLRFRVADINRYTETNRIEGRVTCKGTRDMLFDWRQTVVPCDQHLRLKQALIDAELVMLADTYLKGTPMIQGWSISARAPKITAHACTCTRTLF
;
A
#
# COMPACT_ATOMS: atom_id res chain seq x y z
N MET A 1 -13.97 18.70 -11.23
CA MET A 1 -13.86 17.32 -10.70
C MET A 1 -12.49 17.14 -10.11
N ALA A 2 -12.37 16.96 -8.80
CA ALA A 2 -11.09 16.60 -8.20
C ALA A 2 -10.77 15.17 -8.64
N ALA A 3 -9.72 15.00 -9.46
CA ALA A 3 -9.16 13.68 -9.67
C ALA A 3 -8.77 13.15 -8.29
N TYR A 4 -9.33 12.02 -7.86
CA TYR A 4 -8.88 11.36 -6.63
C TYR A 4 -7.43 10.98 -6.85
N LYS A 5 -6.53 11.80 -6.27
CA LYS A 5 -5.10 11.61 -6.42
C LYS A 5 -4.73 10.36 -5.62
N GLY A 6 -4.15 9.37 -6.29
CA GLY A 6 -3.56 8.22 -5.64
C GLY A 6 -2.46 8.64 -4.67
N ILE A 7 -1.86 7.67 -3.99
CA ILE A 7 -0.78 7.94 -3.03
C ILE A 7 0.39 8.62 -3.75
N ALA A 8 0.88 9.73 -3.18
CA ALA A 8 2.02 10.48 -3.69
C ALA A 8 3.31 9.66 -3.65
N ASP A 9 4.22 9.91 -4.60
CA ASP A 9 5.54 9.30 -4.66
C ASP A 9 6.39 9.56 -3.40
N ASP A 10 6.39 10.80 -2.89
CA ASP A 10 7.10 11.21 -1.67
C ASP A 10 6.64 10.39 -0.44
N LEU A 11 5.33 10.13 -0.32
CA LEU A 11 4.78 9.32 0.77
C LEU A 11 5.28 7.88 0.69
N LEU A 12 5.19 7.24 -0.49
CA LEU A 12 5.69 5.87 -0.66
C LEU A 12 7.21 5.78 -0.48
N SER A 13 7.95 6.82 -0.86
CA SER A 13 9.41 6.86 -0.70
C SER A 13 9.80 6.92 0.76
N LYS A 14 9.20 7.83 1.54
CA LYS A 14 9.45 7.95 2.98
C LYS A 14 9.01 6.70 3.75
N LEU A 15 7.84 6.15 3.39
CA LEU A 15 7.39 4.89 3.97
C LEU A 15 8.37 3.74 3.68
N ALA A 16 8.94 3.68 2.47
CA ALA A 16 9.95 2.68 2.13
C ALA A 16 11.27 2.87 2.91
N GLU A 17 11.65 4.11 3.21
CA GLU A 17 12.81 4.44 4.03
C GLU A 17 12.64 3.99 5.50
N ASP A 18 11.42 4.10 6.04
CA ASP A 18 11.09 3.69 7.41
C ASP A 18 10.81 2.17 7.56
N ILE A 19 10.84 1.40 6.47
CA ILE A 19 10.83 -0.07 6.53
C ILE A 19 12.28 -0.53 6.68
N GLU A 20 12.69 -0.74 7.92
CA GLU A 20 14.08 -0.93 8.33
C GLU A 20 14.65 -2.32 8.01
N THR A 21 13.80 -3.35 7.99
CA THR A 21 14.26 -4.74 7.86
C THR A 21 13.66 -5.48 6.65
N GLY A 22 14.40 -6.47 6.17
CA GLY A 22 13.92 -7.39 5.14
C GLY A 22 12.71 -8.21 5.59
N GLU A 23 12.59 -8.48 6.89
CA GLU A 23 11.43 -9.20 7.46
C GLU A 23 10.16 -8.34 7.41
N GLN A 24 10.25 -7.05 7.77
CA GLN A 24 9.14 -6.11 7.65
C GLN A 24 8.69 -5.96 6.19
N MET A 25 9.64 -5.84 5.28
CA MET A 25 9.38 -5.79 3.84
C MET A 25 8.72 -7.08 3.34
N GLU A 26 9.19 -8.25 3.76
CA GLU A 26 8.61 -9.54 3.35
C GLU A 26 7.18 -9.68 3.86
N ALA A 27 6.93 -9.38 5.15
CA ALA A 27 5.60 -9.40 5.74
C ALA A 27 4.64 -8.48 4.97
N LEU A 28 5.07 -7.24 4.68
CA LEU A 28 4.28 -6.31 3.88
C LEU A 28 4.05 -6.80 2.46
N GLY A 29 5.07 -7.36 1.79
CA GLY A 29 4.94 -7.92 0.45
C GLY A 29 3.87 -9.02 0.39
N ARG A 30 3.81 -9.89 1.41
CA ARG A 30 2.79 -10.94 1.53
C ARG A 30 1.38 -10.38 1.72
N THR A 31 1.20 -9.36 2.56
CA THR A 31 -0.13 -8.74 2.78
C THR A 31 -0.61 -7.97 1.55
N LEU A 32 0.32 -7.36 0.79
CA LEU A 32 0.10 -6.75 -0.52
C LEU A 32 -0.14 -7.77 -1.64
N ARG A 33 -0.05 -9.08 -1.36
CA ARG A 33 -0.29 -10.21 -2.27
C ARG A 33 0.76 -10.40 -3.37
N PHE A 34 1.99 -9.97 -3.14
CA PHE A 34 3.11 -10.35 -4.02
C PHE A 34 3.44 -11.84 -3.89
N ARG A 35 4.01 -12.40 -4.95
CA ARG A 35 4.58 -13.75 -4.91
C ARG A 35 5.91 -13.70 -4.18
N VAL A 36 6.25 -14.79 -3.49
CA VAL A 36 7.53 -14.91 -2.76
C VAL A 36 8.74 -14.63 -3.67
N ALA A 37 8.70 -15.07 -4.92
CA ALA A 37 9.77 -14.80 -5.89
C ALA A 37 9.95 -13.30 -6.21
N ASP A 38 8.85 -12.54 -6.30
CA ASP A 38 8.92 -11.09 -6.53
C ASP A 38 9.46 -10.39 -5.28
N ILE A 39 9.01 -10.79 -4.09
CA ILE A 39 9.50 -10.26 -2.81
C ILE A 39 11.01 -10.47 -2.69
N ASN A 40 11.49 -11.69 -2.97
CA ASN A 40 12.92 -12.01 -2.93
C ASN A 40 13.72 -11.09 -3.86
N ARG A 41 13.26 -10.87 -5.09
CA ARG A 41 13.92 -9.97 -6.05
C ARG A 41 14.02 -8.53 -5.51
N TYR A 42 12.96 -8.01 -4.90
CA TYR A 42 13.01 -6.69 -4.28
C TYR A 42 13.93 -6.67 -3.05
N THR A 43 13.94 -7.72 -2.21
CA THR A 43 14.85 -7.83 -1.06
C THR A 43 16.33 -7.92 -1.49
N GLU A 44 16.63 -8.64 -2.56
CA GLU A 44 17.98 -8.68 -3.15
C GLU A 44 18.41 -7.30 -3.64
N THR A 45 17.48 -6.52 -4.21
CA THR A 45 17.72 -5.13 -4.63
C THR A 45 18.12 -4.24 -3.45
N ASN A 46 17.63 -4.52 -2.24
CA ASN A 46 18.01 -3.78 -1.02
C ASN A 46 19.43 -4.11 -0.54
N ARG A 47 20.06 -5.19 -1.00
CA ARG A 47 21.38 -5.68 -0.53
C ARG A 47 22.53 -5.46 -1.51
N ILE A 48 22.29 -4.73 -2.60
CA ILE A 48 23.28 -4.51 -3.66
C ILE A 48 24.54 -3.83 -3.08
N GLU A 49 25.70 -4.42 -3.37
CA GLU A 49 27.04 -3.90 -3.02
C GLU A 49 27.34 -3.75 -1.52
N GLY A 50 26.72 -4.56 -0.66
CA GLY A 50 26.98 -4.55 0.78
C GLY A 50 26.44 -3.30 1.50
N ARG A 51 25.69 -2.46 0.79
CA ARG A 51 24.93 -1.35 1.36
C ARG A 51 23.48 -1.77 1.50
N VAL A 52 22.92 -1.58 2.69
CA VAL A 52 21.48 -1.70 2.89
C VAL A 52 20.84 -0.46 2.28
N THR A 53 20.01 -0.65 1.26
CA THR A 53 19.23 0.41 0.62
C THR A 53 17.73 0.12 0.76
N CYS A 54 16.90 1.15 0.61
CA CYS A 54 15.44 1.02 0.57
C CYS A 54 14.88 0.92 -0.87
N LYS A 55 15.75 0.78 -1.88
CA LYS A 55 15.37 0.88 -3.30
C LYS A 55 14.34 -0.18 -3.69
N GLY A 56 14.59 -1.44 -3.34
CA GLY A 56 13.67 -2.55 -3.61
C GLY A 56 12.35 -2.42 -2.87
N THR A 57 12.36 -1.93 -1.62
CA THR A 57 11.14 -1.61 -0.88
C THR A 57 10.31 -0.55 -1.61
N ARG A 58 10.97 0.51 -2.08
CA ARG A 58 10.33 1.56 -2.87
C ARG A 58 9.74 0.99 -4.16
N ASP A 59 10.53 0.23 -4.92
CA ASP A 59 10.07 -0.36 -6.18
C ASP A 59 8.85 -1.27 -5.97
N MET A 60 8.83 -2.08 -4.91
CA MET A 60 7.69 -2.92 -4.53
C MET A 60 6.41 -2.09 -4.27
N LEU A 61 6.52 -0.99 -3.51
CA LEU A 61 5.37 -0.12 -3.22
C LEU A 61 4.86 0.61 -4.47
N PHE A 62 5.76 1.02 -5.36
CA PHE A 62 5.40 1.67 -6.62
C PHE A 62 4.71 0.70 -7.57
N ASP A 63 5.21 -0.53 -7.69
CA ASP A 63 4.59 -1.58 -8.50
C ASP A 63 3.22 -1.95 -7.95
N TRP A 64 3.09 -2.11 -6.63
CA TRP A 64 1.79 -2.34 -5.98
C TRP A 64 0.79 -1.22 -6.31
N ARG A 65 1.22 0.05 -6.22
CA ARG A 65 0.35 1.21 -6.52
C ARG A 65 -0.25 1.14 -7.91
N GLN A 66 0.47 0.62 -8.91
CA GLN A 66 -0.05 0.47 -10.28
C GLN A 66 -1.15 -0.59 -10.41
N THR A 67 -1.21 -1.55 -9.48
CA THR A 67 -2.21 -2.62 -9.47
C THR A 67 -3.51 -2.24 -8.77
N VAL A 68 -3.54 -1.08 -8.09
CA VAL A 68 -4.66 -0.65 -7.24
C VAL A 68 -5.24 0.67 -7.74
N VAL A 69 -6.56 0.72 -7.86
CA VAL A 69 -7.27 1.94 -8.27
C VAL A 69 -6.98 3.09 -7.28
N PRO A 70 -6.71 4.33 -7.76
CA PRO A 70 -6.25 5.44 -6.91
C PRO A 70 -7.07 5.71 -5.64
N CYS A 71 -8.39 5.57 -5.70
CA CYS A 71 -9.28 5.79 -4.56
C CYS A 71 -9.12 4.75 -3.43
N ASP A 72 -8.68 3.53 -3.76
CA ASP A 72 -8.56 2.44 -2.78
C ASP A 72 -7.14 2.34 -2.21
N GLN A 73 -6.16 3.05 -2.79
CA GLN A 73 -4.75 2.91 -2.43
C GLN A 73 -4.52 3.22 -0.95
N HIS A 74 -4.97 4.37 -0.44
CA HIS A 74 -4.76 4.73 0.97
C HIS A 74 -5.35 3.69 1.93
N LEU A 75 -6.57 3.24 1.64
CA LEU A 75 -7.29 2.27 2.46
C LEU A 75 -6.60 0.90 2.47
N ARG A 76 -6.24 0.39 1.28
CA ARG A 76 -5.62 -0.92 1.12
C ARG A 76 -4.19 -0.95 1.66
N LEU A 77 -3.42 0.12 1.47
CA LEU A 77 -2.07 0.20 2.04
C LEU A 77 -2.12 0.23 3.57
N LYS A 78 -3.06 1.00 4.14
CA LYS A 78 -3.23 1.07 5.60
C LYS A 78 -3.54 -0.30 6.19
N GLN A 79 -4.46 -1.04 5.57
CA GLN A 79 -4.79 -2.38 6.03
C GLN A 79 -3.60 -3.33 5.89
N ALA A 80 -2.89 -3.30 4.77
CA ALA A 80 -1.73 -4.15 4.54
C ALA A 80 -0.59 -3.91 5.54
N LEU A 81 -0.38 -2.66 5.95
CA LEU A 81 0.58 -2.29 7.01
C LEU A 81 0.14 -2.84 8.37
N ILE A 82 -1.15 -2.74 8.72
CA ILE A 82 -1.68 -3.30 9.97
C ILE A 82 -1.54 -4.83 9.99
N ASP A 83 -1.92 -5.49 8.90
CA ASP A 83 -1.83 -6.94 8.75
C ASP A 83 -0.37 -7.45 8.78
N ALA A 84 0.59 -6.57 8.45
CA ALA A 84 2.03 -6.84 8.53
C ALA A 84 2.64 -6.40 9.88
N GLU A 85 1.82 -6.06 10.87
CA GLU A 85 2.23 -5.58 12.20
C GLU A 85 3.00 -4.25 12.19
N LEU A 86 2.95 -3.50 11.08
CA LEU A 86 3.55 -2.16 10.89
C LEU A 86 2.57 -1.03 11.30
N VAL A 87 1.86 -1.22 12.41
CA VAL A 87 0.76 -0.34 12.85
C VAL A 87 1.22 1.11 13.05
N MET A 88 2.43 1.30 13.60
CA MET A 88 3.03 2.63 13.79
C MET A 88 3.22 3.37 12.45
N LEU A 89 3.69 2.68 11.41
CA LEU A 89 3.85 3.28 10.08
C LEU A 89 2.49 3.59 9.44
N ALA A 90 1.50 2.72 9.65
CA ALA A 90 0.14 2.94 9.18
C ALA A 90 -0.49 4.21 9.79
N ASP A 91 -0.27 4.47 11.08
CA ASP A 91 -0.77 5.69 11.73
C ASP A 91 0.00 6.94 11.32
N THR A 92 1.33 6.87 11.27
CA THR A 92 2.20 7.99 10.87
C THR A 92 1.91 8.46 9.44
N TYR A 93 1.83 7.54 8.47
CA TYR A 93 1.76 7.89 7.06
C TYR A 93 0.34 7.99 6.51
N LEU A 94 -0.64 7.29 7.12
CA LEU A 94 -2.00 7.20 6.60
C LEU A 94 -3.04 7.67 7.62
N LYS A 95 -2.65 8.65 8.44
CA LYS A 95 -3.52 9.35 9.40
C LYS A 95 -4.76 9.90 8.69
N GLY A 96 -5.92 9.71 9.31
CA GLY A 96 -7.21 10.15 8.74
C GLY A 96 -7.83 9.20 7.70
N THR A 97 -7.13 8.14 7.28
CA THR A 97 -7.76 7.07 6.49
C THR A 97 -8.58 6.16 7.43
N PRO A 98 -9.90 6.02 7.24
CA PRO A 98 -10.72 5.15 8.09
C PRO A 98 -10.30 3.67 7.93
N MET A 99 -10.26 2.90 9.02
CA MET A 99 -9.97 1.46 8.96
C MET A 99 -11.19 0.69 8.48
N ILE A 100 -11.00 -0.38 7.70
CA ILE A 100 -12.10 -1.33 7.41
C ILE A 100 -12.23 -2.28 8.59
N GLN A 101 -13.07 -1.96 9.58
CA GLN A 101 -13.50 -2.95 10.54
C GLN A 101 -14.62 -3.79 9.93
N GLY A 102 -14.27 -4.99 9.43
CA GLY A 102 -15.19 -6.10 9.14
C GLY A 102 -16.53 -5.73 8.48
N TRP A 103 -16.52 -5.30 7.23
CA TRP A 103 -17.75 -5.26 6.42
C TRP A 103 -17.60 -6.12 5.18
N SER A 104 -18.16 -7.33 5.25
CA SER A 104 -18.53 -8.15 4.11
C SER A 104 -19.29 -7.28 3.11
N ILE A 105 -18.78 -7.17 1.88
CA ILE A 105 -19.47 -6.48 0.80
C ILE A 105 -20.66 -7.34 0.36
N SER A 106 -21.75 -7.30 1.13
CA SER A 106 -23.07 -7.73 0.69
C SER A 106 -24.06 -6.60 0.95
N ALA A 107 -24.34 -5.87 -0.12
CA ALA A 107 -25.63 -5.26 -0.43
C ALA A 107 -26.45 -4.64 0.73
N ARG A 108 -26.01 -3.49 1.27
CA ARG A 108 -26.87 -2.30 1.44
C ARG A 108 -26.06 -1.12 1.97
N ALA A 109 -26.02 -0.05 1.20
CA ALA A 109 -25.48 1.23 1.63
C ALA A 109 -26.34 1.82 2.75
N PRO A 110 -25.78 2.19 3.92
CA PRO A 110 -26.36 3.26 4.72
C PRO A 110 -25.88 4.59 4.14
N LYS A 111 -26.84 5.52 4.02
CA LYS A 111 -26.63 6.90 3.56
C LYS A 111 -25.83 7.69 4.60
N ILE A 112 -24.55 7.40 4.71
CA ILE A 112 -23.55 8.39 5.08
C ILE A 112 -22.96 8.80 3.74
N THR A 113 -22.82 10.10 3.49
CA THR A 113 -22.33 10.70 2.24
C THR A 113 -20.94 10.17 1.88
N ALA A 114 -20.92 8.94 1.37
CA ALA A 114 -19.83 8.37 0.61
C ALA A 114 -19.77 9.21 -0.65
N HIS A 115 -18.72 10.01 -0.77
CA HIS A 115 -18.31 10.49 -2.06
C HIS A 115 -18.14 9.26 -2.95
N ALA A 116 -19.10 9.04 -3.84
CA ALA A 116 -19.07 7.95 -4.80
C ALA A 116 -17.79 8.11 -5.62
N CYS A 117 -16.82 7.23 -5.38
CA CYS A 117 -15.68 7.06 -6.28
C CYS A 117 -16.18 6.39 -7.54
N THR A 118 -16.71 7.18 -8.48
CA THR A 118 -16.93 6.77 -9.86
C THR A 118 -15.57 6.64 -10.55
N CYS A 119 -14.87 5.54 -10.27
CA CYS A 119 -13.73 5.11 -11.07
C CYS A 119 -14.30 4.42 -12.32
N THR A 120 -14.46 5.18 -13.40
CA THR A 120 -14.79 4.64 -14.73
C THR A 120 -13.66 3.71 -15.16
N ARG A 121 -13.90 2.40 -15.03
CA ARG A 121 -13.04 1.36 -15.58
C ARG A 121 -13.18 1.40 -17.11
N THR A 122 -12.36 2.21 -17.77
CA THR A 122 -12.22 2.15 -19.23
C THR A 122 -11.43 0.89 -19.56
N LEU A 123 -12.13 -0.17 -19.92
CA LEU A 123 -11.56 -1.32 -20.62
C LEU A 123 -11.23 -0.84 -22.05
N PHE A 124 -9.97 -0.96 -22.46
CA PHE A 124 -9.60 -1.09 -23.87
C PHE A 124 -9.43 -2.57 -24.17
#